data_AF-A0A0G2FYC0-F1
#
_entry.id   AF-A0A0G2FYC0-F1
#
_cell.length_a   1.000
_cell.length_b   1.000
_cell.length_c   1.000
_cell.angle_alpha   90.00
_cell.angle_beta   90.00
_cell.angle_gamma   90.00
#
_symmetry.space_group_name_H-M   'P 1'
#
loop_
_entity.id
_entity.type
_entity.pdbx_description
1 polymer ?
#
loop_
_entity_poly.entity_id
_entity_poly.type
_entity_poly.pdbx_seq_one_letter_code
_entity_poly.pdbx_strand_id
1 'polypeptide(L)'
;MPFLRVGANSQDRATLDLSFKVMNATFPEPTEAVPQPEAESIFTGRDFYALSGNLPEGTSLMWGLNLKSFNKSETAAQARLVAEAFQGAQSNLIKHVKLVDVEVGNEPDFYGPNTRVPGPLDSSWDLTNYSATWQQYAEVVQSAIRFDGGEDGPSLSPGACTGFVAPVWSIDGAIMAGILDGTELRSIIAQFGTRLYSAAFSPRLQFAPGQLMNKKFIRGNLTTKASEIKTAKAFGVNYSLTETNSFAKSVSGTLSDPPLAEDALLIVNEAIGKGNTSYVAELTVTNDKLAAYGIWEGNSLWRVVALNSNVRLGNRDVILEEVKNGVFDVQPSTAILLEFEW
;
A
#
# COMPACT_ATOMS: atom_id res chain seq x y z
N MET A 1 0.41 1.52 -13.38
CA MET A 1 1.71 2.17 -13.12
C MET A 1 1.96 2.17 -11.62
N PRO A 2 3.23 2.07 -11.18
CA PRO A 2 3.56 2.25 -9.76
C PRO A 2 3.19 3.67 -9.32
N PHE A 3 2.83 3.83 -8.05
CA PHE A 3 2.53 5.14 -7.47
C PHE A 3 3.05 5.21 -6.04
N LEU A 4 3.37 6.42 -5.60
CA LEU A 4 3.63 6.74 -4.21
C LEU A 4 2.29 6.98 -3.50
N ARG A 5 2.03 6.33 -2.37
CA ARG A 5 0.89 6.65 -1.51
C ARG A 5 1.35 7.53 -0.34
N VAL A 6 0.63 8.62 -0.11
CA VAL A 6 0.78 9.45 1.09
C VAL A 6 -0.49 9.35 1.93
N GLY A 7 -0.38 8.82 3.15
CA GLY A 7 -1.53 8.61 4.03
C GLY A 7 -1.21 7.95 5.37
N ALA A 8 -1.75 6.73 5.59
CA ALA A 8 -1.68 5.97 6.83
C ALA A 8 -2.36 6.68 8.03
N ASN A 9 -2.03 6.31 9.27
CA ASN A 9 -2.66 6.87 10.47
C ASN A 9 -2.59 8.41 10.58
N SER A 10 -1.62 9.04 9.92
CA SER A 10 -1.46 10.49 9.91
C SER A 10 -2.55 11.21 9.09
N GLN A 11 -3.03 10.58 8.02
CA GLN A 11 -4.13 11.08 7.18
C GLN A 11 -5.38 11.39 7.99
N ASP A 12 -5.76 10.45 8.86
CA ASP A 12 -6.97 10.54 9.67
C ASP A 12 -6.82 11.38 10.94
N ARG A 13 -5.63 11.94 11.17
CA ARG A 13 -5.36 12.95 12.20
C ARG A 13 -5.09 14.34 11.62
N ALA A 14 -4.93 14.45 10.31
CA ALA A 14 -4.73 15.72 9.64
C ALA A 14 -6.04 16.51 9.61
N THR A 15 -5.98 17.76 10.06
CA THR A 15 -7.06 18.75 9.97
C THR A 15 -6.53 19.99 9.26
N LEU A 16 -7.39 20.71 8.56
CA LEU A 16 -7.04 21.93 7.86
C LEU A 16 -6.97 23.10 8.83
N ASP A 17 -5.87 23.84 8.78
CA ASP A 17 -5.74 25.13 9.45
C ASP A 17 -4.95 26.08 8.54
N LEU A 18 -5.68 27.02 7.94
CA LEU A 18 -5.14 27.98 6.98
C LEU A 18 -4.32 29.11 7.64
N SER A 19 -4.21 29.13 8.97
CA SER A 19 -3.21 29.98 9.65
C SER A 19 -1.78 29.48 9.39
N PHE A 20 -1.61 28.20 9.06
CA PHE A 20 -0.35 27.64 8.59
C PHE A 20 -0.27 27.70 7.06
N LYS A 21 0.91 28.03 6.55
CA LYS A 21 1.17 28.00 5.11
C LYS A 21 1.26 26.57 4.58
N VAL A 22 2.00 25.71 5.29
CA VAL A 22 2.33 24.35 4.82
C VAL A 22 1.80 23.30 5.79
N MET A 23 2.38 23.17 6.98
CA MET A 23 1.89 22.25 8.01
C MET A 23 2.43 22.62 9.37
N ASN A 24 1.77 22.13 10.42
CA ASN A 24 2.28 22.10 11.78
C ASN A 24 1.85 20.78 12.44
N ALA A 25 2.74 20.10 13.14
CA ALA A 25 2.42 18.82 13.79
C ALA A 25 2.99 18.80 15.21
N THR A 26 2.22 18.22 16.13
CA THR A 26 2.65 18.03 17.52
C THR A 26 2.84 16.55 17.78
N PHE A 27 4.01 16.18 18.28
CA PHE A 27 4.35 14.81 18.63
C PHE A 27 4.48 14.69 20.15
N PRO A 28 4.03 13.58 20.75
CA PRO A 28 4.40 13.23 22.13
C PRO A 28 5.91 13.12 22.27
N GLU A 29 6.39 13.21 23.52
CA GLU A 29 7.77 12.85 23.82
C GLU A 29 8.01 11.35 23.53
N PRO A 30 9.09 11.00 22.79
CA PRO A 30 9.47 9.62 22.58
C PRO A 30 9.70 8.85 23.88
N THR A 31 9.34 7.57 23.90
CA THR A 31 9.62 6.66 25.02
C THR A 31 10.42 5.45 24.54
N GLU A 32 11.01 4.67 25.44
CA GLU A 32 11.69 3.41 25.07
C GLU A 32 10.75 2.43 24.33
N ALA A 33 9.47 2.40 24.74
CA ALA A 33 8.46 1.55 24.12
C ALA A 33 7.90 2.14 22.81
N VAL A 34 7.96 3.46 22.64
CA VAL A 34 7.45 4.21 21.48
C VAL A 34 8.49 5.27 21.09
N PRO A 35 9.59 4.85 20.42
CA PRO A 35 10.72 5.72 20.07
C PRO A 35 10.39 6.75 18.99
N GLN A 36 9.33 6.48 18.23
CA GLN A 36 8.85 7.29 17.11
C GLN A 36 7.34 7.43 17.30
N PRO A 37 6.90 8.29 18.23
CA PRO A 37 5.49 8.44 18.52
C PRO A 37 4.77 9.02 17.31
N GLU A 38 3.55 8.56 17.07
CA GLU A 38 2.68 9.18 16.08
C GLU A 38 2.30 10.60 16.53
N ALA A 39 2.07 11.50 15.58
CA ALA A 39 1.61 12.85 15.90
C ALA A 39 0.25 12.81 16.62
N GLU A 40 0.12 13.60 17.69
CA GLU A 40 -1.15 13.83 18.39
C GLU A 40 -2.09 14.70 17.56
N SER A 41 -1.52 15.70 16.89
CA SER A 41 -2.24 16.61 16.00
C SER A 41 -1.40 16.93 14.77
N ILE A 42 -2.07 17.03 13.63
CA ILE A 42 -1.47 17.47 12.37
C ILE A 42 -2.40 18.52 11.77
N PHE A 43 -1.87 19.71 11.57
CA PHE A 43 -2.51 20.80 10.86
C PHE A 43 -1.89 20.93 9.48
N THR A 44 -2.71 20.91 8.44
CA THR A 44 -2.30 21.13 7.06
C THR A 44 -2.73 22.51 6.62
N GLY A 45 -1.82 23.21 5.93
CA GLY A 45 -2.00 24.55 5.41
C GLY A 45 -2.37 24.56 3.94
N ARG A 46 -2.54 25.77 3.39
CA ARG A 46 -2.91 26.00 1.99
C ARG A 46 -1.99 25.32 0.99
N ASP A 47 -0.69 25.34 1.23
CA ASP A 47 0.34 24.88 0.30
C ASP A 47 0.81 23.45 0.57
N PHE A 48 0.17 22.73 1.51
CA PHE A 48 0.57 21.39 1.92
C PHE A 48 0.67 20.43 0.72
N TYR A 49 -0.40 20.32 -0.07
CA TYR A 49 -0.45 19.39 -1.21
C TYR A 49 0.46 19.82 -2.37
N ALA A 50 0.76 21.12 -2.50
CA ALA A 50 1.69 21.63 -3.51
C ALA A 50 3.15 21.19 -3.25
N LEU A 51 3.49 20.75 -2.03
CA LEU A 51 4.78 20.12 -1.75
C LEU A 51 5.06 18.89 -2.61
N SER A 52 4.02 18.27 -3.18
CA SER A 52 4.16 17.18 -4.15
C SER A 52 5.06 17.57 -5.32
N GLY A 53 5.17 18.85 -5.67
CA GLY A 53 6.09 19.34 -6.72
C GLY A 53 7.58 19.25 -6.39
N ASN A 54 7.96 18.74 -5.22
CA ASN A 54 9.35 18.39 -4.90
C ASN A 54 9.69 16.93 -5.26
N LEU A 55 8.71 16.14 -5.71
CA LEU A 55 8.94 14.76 -6.14
C LEU A 55 9.56 14.72 -7.54
N PRO A 56 10.29 13.65 -7.91
CA PRO A 56 10.85 13.50 -9.24
C PRO A 56 9.79 13.56 -10.35
N GLU A 57 10.21 14.00 -11.55
CA GLU A 57 9.36 14.01 -12.74
C GLU A 57 8.81 12.61 -13.07
N GLY A 58 7.54 12.56 -13.46
CA GLY A 58 6.81 11.34 -13.77
C GLY A 58 6.22 10.62 -12.56
N THR A 59 6.40 11.15 -11.34
CA THR A 59 5.85 10.51 -10.13
C THR A 59 4.32 10.46 -10.20
N SER A 60 3.76 9.25 -10.09
CA SER A 60 2.32 9.03 -9.87
C SER A 60 2.05 8.97 -8.37
N LEU A 61 0.99 9.63 -7.92
CA LEU A 61 0.71 9.86 -6.50
C LEU A 61 -0.73 9.50 -6.14
N MET A 62 -0.89 8.82 -5.00
CA MET A 62 -2.14 8.63 -4.29
C MET A 62 -2.13 9.49 -3.04
N TRP A 63 -3.18 10.30 -2.84
CA TRP A 63 -3.36 11.10 -1.63
C TRP A 63 -4.49 10.58 -0.76
N GLY A 64 -4.20 10.45 0.53
CA GLY A 64 -5.18 10.16 1.54
C GLY A 64 -5.93 11.40 2.04
N LEU A 65 -7.22 11.28 2.29
CA LEU A 65 -8.08 12.29 2.94
C LEU A 65 -8.68 11.77 4.25
N ASN A 66 -8.85 12.67 5.22
CA ASN A 66 -9.35 12.32 6.55
C ASN A 66 -10.83 11.90 6.49
N LEU A 67 -11.12 10.66 6.90
CA LEU A 67 -12.47 10.15 7.14
C LEU A 67 -12.80 10.07 8.64
N LYS A 68 -11.81 9.72 9.46
CA LYS A 68 -11.98 9.41 10.89
C LYS A 68 -12.46 10.60 11.73
N SER A 69 -12.27 11.83 11.27
CA SER A 69 -12.83 13.02 11.92
C SER A 69 -14.35 13.06 11.89
N PHE A 70 -14.99 12.30 11.01
CA PHE A 70 -16.43 12.34 10.74
C PHE A 70 -16.95 13.76 10.49
N ASN A 71 -16.12 14.61 9.89
CA ASN A 71 -16.48 15.96 9.48
C ASN A 71 -16.42 16.08 7.95
N LYS A 72 -17.58 15.97 7.28
CA LYS A 72 -17.66 16.09 5.81
C LYS A 72 -17.13 17.42 5.29
N SER A 73 -17.33 18.51 6.02
CA SER A 73 -16.83 19.83 5.61
C SER A 73 -15.30 19.88 5.61
N GLU A 74 -14.67 19.22 6.58
CA GLU A 74 -13.22 19.07 6.67
C GLU A 74 -12.68 18.24 5.49
N THR A 75 -13.25 17.05 5.24
CA THR A 75 -12.86 16.21 4.10
C THR A 75 -13.03 16.95 2.77
N ALA A 76 -14.14 17.68 2.59
CA ALA A 76 -14.37 18.50 1.40
C ALA A 76 -13.35 19.63 1.28
N ALA A 77 -12.94 20.25 2.39
CA ALA A 77 -11.92 21.31 2.38
C ALA A 77 -10.54 20.76 1.99
N GLN A 78 -10.15 19.59 2.52
CA GLN A 78 -8.92 18.90 2.11
C GLN A 78 -8.97 18.52 0.62
N ALA A 79 -10.09 17.97 0.15
CA ALA A 79 -10.28 17.62 -1.26
C ALA A 79 -10.16 18.85 -2.19
N ARG A 80 -10.68 20.02 -1.78
CA ARG A 80 -10.52 21.27 -2.55
C ARG A 80 -9.06 21.72 -2.64
N LEU A 81 -8.25 21.52 -1.60
CA LEU A 81 -6.83 21.84 -1.66
C LEU A 81 -6.04 20.85 -2.52
N VAL A 82 -6.40 19.57 -2.50
CA VAL A 82 -5.87 18.59 -3.47
C VAL A 82 -6.24 19.03 -4.90
N ALA A 83 -7.50 19.39 -5.15
CA ALA A 83 -7.94 19.89 -6.45
C ALA A 83 -7.19 21.17 -6.86
N GLU A 84 -7.01 22.14 -5.96
CA GLU A 84 -6.28 23.37 -6.24
C GLU A 84 -4.81 23.10 -6.60
N ALA A 85 -4.19 22.14 -5.89
CA ALA A 85 -2.82 21.69 -6.15
C ALA A 85 -2.70 21.04 -7.53
N PHE A 86 -3.53 20.06 -7.87
CA PHE A 86 -3.36 19.22 -9.06
C PHE A 86 -4.14 19.68 -10.30
N GLN A 87 -5.22 20.43 -10.12
CA GLN A 87 -6.18 20.77 -11.17
C GLN A 87 -6.49 22.28 -11.24
N GLY A 88 -6.12 23.04 -10.20
CA GLY A 88 -6.40 24.46 -10.05
C GLY A 88 -5.17 25.34 -10.28
N ALA A 89 -5.11 26.47 -9.56
CA ALA A 89 -4.10 27.51 -9.83
C ALA A 89 -2.66 27.09 -9.51
N GLN A 90 -2.48 26.08 -8.65
CA GLN A 90 -1.16 25.56 -8.26
C GLN A 90 -0.66 24.42 -9.17
N SER A 91 -1.47 23.94 -10.11
CA SER A 91 -1.13 22.83 -11.02
C SER A 91 0.18 23.02 -11.78
N ASN A 92 0.53 24.26 -12.14
CA ASN A 92 1.79 24.56 -12.81
C ASN A 92 3.04 24.23 -11.96
N LEU A 93 2.93 24.29 -10.63
CA LEU A 93 4.02 23.96 -9.71
C LEU A 93 4.30 22.46 -9.67
N ILE A 94 3.27 21.64 -9.94
CA ILE A 94 3.32 20.19 -9.76
C ILE A 94 3.01 19.42 -11.05
N LYS A 95 3.04 20.08 -12.22
CA LYS A 95 2.70 19.50 -13.54
C LYS A 95 3.50 18.24 -13.93
N HIS A 96 4.63 18.00 -13.28
CA HIS A 96 5.50 16.84 -13.49
C HIS A 96 5.15 15.66 -12.58
N VAL A 97 4.17 15.82 -11.68
CA VAL A 97 3.62 14.81 -10.78
C VAL A 97 2.14 14.62 -11.09
N LYS A 98 1.70 13.36 -11.17
CA LYS A 98 0.33 13.01 -11.54
C LYS A 98 -0.42 12.50 -10.31
N LEU A 99 -1.54 13.13 -9.98
CA LEU A 99 -2.51 12.53 -9.07
C LEU A 99 -3.21 11.39 -9.81
N VAL A 100 -3.03 10.16 -9.34
CA VAL A 100 -3.64 8.96 -9.94
C VAL A 100 -4.76 8.40 -9.08
N ASP A 101 -4.78 8.70 -7.79
CA ASP A 101 -5.81 8.17 -6.90
C ASP A 101 -6.01 9.02 -5.64
N VAL A 102 -7.20 8.94 -5.06
CA VAL A 102 -7.54 9.54 -3.77
C VAL A 102 -8.18 8.48 -2.87
N GLU A 103 -7.55 8.23 -1.72
CA GLU A 103 -8.02 7.29 -0.69
C GLU A 103 -8.78 8.08 0.39
N VAL A 104 -10.00 7.65 0.74
CA VAL A 104 -10.81 8.33 1.77
C VAL A 104 -10.88 7.45 3.03
N GLY A 105 -10.12 7.85 4.04
CA GLY A 105 -9.90 7.10 5.27
C GLY A 105 -8.85 5.99 5.18
N ASN A 106 -8.21 5.69 6.31
CA ASN A 106 -7.23 4.64 6.48
C ASN A 106 -7.59 3.73 7.66
N GLU A 107 -7.57 2.41 7.44
CA GLU A 107 -7.88 1.40 8.46
C GLU A 107 -9.21 1.66 9.18
N PRO A 108 -10.33 1.83 8.43
CA PRO A 108 -11.63 2.12 9.03
C PRO A 108 -12.12 1.00 9.95
N ASP A 109 -11.66 -0.23 9.76
CA ASP A 109 -11.90 -1.36 10.67
C ASP A 109 -11.32 -1.12 12.08
N PHE A 110 -10.46 -0.11 12.25
CA PHE A 110 -9.95 0.34 13.55
C PHE A 110 -10.72 1.51 14.21
N TYR A 111 -11.80 2.01 13.61
CA TYR A 111 -12.52 3.18 14.17
C TYR A 111 -13.53 2.82 15.26
N GLY A 112 -13.94 1.55 15.32
CA GLY A 112 -14.87 1.03 16.33
C GLY A 112 -14.16 0.50 17.59
N PRO A 113 -14.93 -0.11 18.52
CA PRO A 113 -14.42 -0.56 19.81
C PRO A 113 -13.75 -1.94 19.74
N ASN A 114 -13.96 -2.69 18.66
CA ASN A 114 -13.53 -4.10 18.50
C ASN A 114 -12.07 -4.23 18.03
N THR A 115 -11.19 -3.39 18.56
CA THR A 115 -9.81 -3.25 18.08
C THR A 115 -8.85 -3.19 19.27
N ARG A 116 -7.55 -3.39 19.02
CA ARG A 116 -6.54 -3.29 20.10
C ARG A 116 -6.40 -1.86 20.64
N VAL A 117 -6.81 -0.86 19.87
CA VAL A 117 -6.83 0.55 20.24
C VAL A 117 -8.21 1.08 19.88
N PRO A 118 -9.20 0.96 20.79
CA PRO A 118 -10.58 1.32 20.51
C PRO A 118 -10.66 2.72 19.89
N GLY A 119 -11.29 2.79 18.71
CA GLY A 119 -11.57 4.07 18.10
C GLY A 119 -12.74 4.78 18.80
N PRO A 120 -13.09 6.00 18.36
CA PRO A 120 -14.09 6.81 19.01
C PRO A 120 -15.53 6.31 18.80
N LEU A 121 -15.73 5.35 17.90
CA LEU A 121 -17.07 4.85 17.56
C LEU A 121 -17.48 3.67 18.44
N ASP A 122 -18.79 3.47 18.53
CA ASP A 122 -19.38 2.34 19.23
C ASP A 122 -19.48 1.09 18.33
N SER A 123 -20.11 0.02 18.86
CA SER A 123 -20.24 -1.26 18.17
C SER A 123 -21.15 -1.25 16.94
N SER A 124 -21.86 -0.15 16.66
CA SER A 124 -22.60 0.03 15.40
C SER A 124 -21.68 0.24 14.21
N TRP A 125 -20.41 0.59 14.44
CA TRP A 125 -19.42 0.71 13.38
C TRP A 125 -19.04 -0.66 12.80
N ASP A 126 -19.75 -1.02 11.72
CA ASP A 126 -19.59 -2.24 10.94
C ASP A 126 -19.37 -1.92 9.45
N LEU A 127 -19.21 -2.95 8.62
CA LEU A 127 -19.03 -2.79 7.17
C LEU A 127 -20.20 -2.05 6.49
N THR A 128 -21.43 -2.21 6.99
CA THR A 128 -22.62 -1.52 6.45
C THR A 128 -22.53 -0.03 6.73
N ASN A 129 -22.22 0.34 7.97
CA ASN A 129 -22.09 1.71 8.43
C ASN A 129 -20.90 2.39 7.75
N TYR A 130 -19.77 1.69 7.65
CA TYR A 130 -18.61 2.16 6.89
C TYR A 130 -18.93 2.38 5.42
N SER A 131 -19.55 1.42 4.72
CA SER A 131 -19.83 1.54 3.29
C SER A 131 -20.75 2.73 3.00
N ALA A 132 -21.83 2.88 3.77
CA ALA A 132 -22.74 4.02 3.66
C ALA A 132 -22.06 5.35 4.01
N THR A 133 -21.20 5.37 5.04
CA THR A 133 -20.44 6.58 5.42
C THR A 133 -19.44 6.94 4.32
N TRP A 134 -18.67 5.97 3.83
CA TRP A 134 -17.67 6.19 2.80
C TRP A 134 -18.28 6.78 1.54
N GLN A 135 -19.44 6.27 1.09
CA GLN A 135 -20.14 6.83 -0.08
C GLN A 135 -20.48 8.32 0.11
N GLN A 136 -21.02 8.69 1.27
CA GLN A 136 -21.35 10.09 1.56
C GLN A 136 -20.13 11.01 1.57
N TYR A 137 -18.95 10.50 1.93
CA TYR A 137 -17.70 11.26 1.90
C TYR A 137 -17.09 11.28 0.49
N ALA A 138 -17.18 10.17 -0.23
CA ALA A 138 -16.76 10.08 -1.62
C ALA A 138 -17.52 11.07 -2.51
N GLU A 139 -18.82 11.27 -2.28
CA GLU A 139 -19.64 12.29 -2.99
C GLU A 139 -19.10 13.71 -2.80
N VAL A 140 -18.73 14.09 -1.57
CA VAL A 140 -18.18 15.45 -1.33
C VAL A 140 -16.79 15.60 -1.94
N VAL A 141 -15.99 14.53 -1.96
CA VAL A 141 -14.68 14.52 -2.63
C VAL A 141 -14.85 14.63 -4.15
N GLN A 142 -15.79 13.88 -4.74
CA GLN A 142 -16.16 13.96 -6.16
C GLN A 142 -16.63 15.37 -6.56
N SER A 143 -17.32 16.07 -5.67
CA SER A 143 -17.74 17.46 -5.94
C SER A 143 -16.58 18.46 -5.99
N ALA A 144 -15.42 18.12 -5.41
CA ALA A 144 -14.26 18.99 -5.31
C ALA A 144 -13.16 18.66 -6.31
N ILE A 145 -12.95 17.37 -6.60
CA ILE A 145 -11.91 16.88 -7.50
C ILE A 145 -12.57 16.34 -8.77
N ARG A 146 -12.09 16.76 -9.94
CA ARG A 146 -12.52 16.17 -11.20
C ARG A 146 -11.88 14.78 -11.34
N PHE A 147 -12.71 13.75 -11.37
CA PHE A 147 -12.29 12.38 -11.63
C PHE A 147 -12.61 12.03 -13.08
N ASP A 148 -11.58 11.69 -13.85
CA ASP A 148 -11.75 11.33 -15.27
C ASP A 148 -11.85 9.80 -15.46
N GLY A 149 -11.84 9.02 -14.36
CA GLY A 149 -12.26 7.61 -14.31
C GLY A 149 -11.43 6.61 -15.14
N GLY A 150 -10.21 6.96 -15.56
CA GLY A 150 -9.42 6.18 -16.51
C GLY A 150 -7.91 6.25 -16.31
N GLU A 151 -7.14 5.72 -17.27
CA GLU A 151 -5.67 5.61 -17.22
C GLU A 151 -4.94 6.95 -17.04
N ASP A 152 -5.61 8.06 -17.40
CA ASP A 152 -5.03 9.41 -17.43
C ASP A 152 -5.48 10.37 -16.33
N GLY A 153 -6.55 10.06 -15.59
CA GLY A 153 -7.06 10.91 -14.52
C GLY A 153 -7.04 10.23 -13.15
N PRO A 154 -7.27 10.99 -12.06
CA PRO A 154 -7.36 10.38 -10.74
C PRO A 154 -8.60 9.48 -10.64
N SER A 155 -8.50 8.45 -9.80
CA SER A 155 -9.61 7.61 -9.33
C SER A 155 -9.86 7.76 -7.82
N LEU A 156 -10.95 7.16 -7.33
CA LEU A 156 -11.21 6.98 -5.90
C LEU A 156 -10.92 5.55 -5.46
N SER A 157 -10.39 5.40 -4.24
CA SER A 157 -10.17 4.10 -3.59
C SER A 157 -10.92 4.00 -2.27
N PRO A 158 -11.92 3.10 -2.15
CA PRO A 158 -12.42 2.62 -0.87
C PRO A 158 -11.51 1.54 -0.26
N GLY A 159 -11.93 1.08 0.91
CA GLY A 159 -11.33 -0.02 1.64
C GLY A 159 -10.35 0.49 2.67
N ALA A 160 -9.07 0.26 2.42
CA ALA A 160 -8.01 0.52 3.36
C ALA A 160 -8.11 -0.28 4.67
N CYS A 161 -8.80 -1.44 4.66
CA CYS A 161 -8.98 -2.26 5.86
C CYS A 161 -7.74 -3.10 6.17
N THR A 162 -7.47 -3.32 7.46
CA THR A 162 -6.35 -4.15 7.93
C THR A 162 -6.60 -5.64 7.78
N GLY A 163 -7.81 -6.07 8.11
CA GLY A 163 -8.14 -7.48 8.30
C GLY A 163 -7.50 -8.12 9.53
N PHE A 164 -6.99 -7.33 10.48
CA PHE A 164 -6.38 -7.81 11.74
C PHE A 164 -7.38 -8.00 12.88
N VAL A 165 -8.60 -7.49 12.74
CA VAL A 165 -9.65 -7.57 13.75
C VAL A 165 -10.79 -8.45 13.26
N ALA A 166 -11.45 -9.13 14.21
CA ALA A 166 -12.67 -9.88 13.94
C ALA A 166 -13.90 -9.00 14.27
N PRO A 167 -14.96 -9.02 13.44
CA PRO A 167 -15.03 -9.69 12.14
C PRO A 167 -14.08 -9.04 11.12
N VAL A 168 -13.53 -9.85 10.20
CA VAL A 168 -12.62 -9.35 9.15
C VAL A 168 -13.41 -8.53 8.15
N TRP A 169 -12.92 -7.32 7.86
CA TRP A 169 -13.50 -6.43 6.86
C TRP A 169 -12.85 -6.69 5.50
N SER A 170 -13.55 -7.41 4.63
CA SER A 170 -13.07 -7.80 3.30
C SER A 170 -13.73 -7.00 2.17
N ILE A 171 -13.15 -7.08 0.97
CA ILE A 171 -13.71 -6.44 -0.24
C ILE A 171 -15.10 -7.01 -0.56
N ASP A 172 -15.29 -8.32 -0.48
CA ASP A 172 -16.60 -8.94 -0.70
C ASP A 172 -17.65 -8.44 0.31
N GLY A 173 -17.26 -8.31 1.58
CA GLY A 173 -18.13 -7.73 2.61
C GLY A 173 -18.51 -6.29 2.32
N ALA A 174 -17.55 -5.44 1.91
CA ALA A 174 -17.82 -4.04 1.56
C ALA A 174 -18.74 -3.91 0.33
N ILE A 175 -18.54 -4.76 -0.69
CA ILE A 175 -19.41 -4.79 -1.86
C ILE A 175 -20.82 -5.27 -1.50
N MET A 176 -20.95 -6.32 -0.68
CA MET A 176 -22.25 -6.77 -0.17
C MET A 176 -22.95 -5.73 0.70
N ALA A 177 -22.18 -4.89 1.40
CA ALA A 177 -22.65 -3.75 2.17
C ALA A 177 -23.00 -2.53 1.31
N GLY A 178 -22.89 -2.65 -0.02
CA GLY A 178 -23.37 -1.65 -0.96
C GLY A 178 -22.38 -0.54 -1.29
N ILE A 179 -21.08 -0.67 -0.96
CA ILE A 179 -20.09 0.41 -1.20
C ILE A 179 -19.99 0.83 -2.68
N LEU A 180 -20.37 -0.05 -3.61
CA LEU A 180 -20.36 0.16 -5.05
C LEU A 180 -21.74 0.44 -5.68
N ASP A 181 -22.81 0.58 -4.88
CA ASP A 181 -24.18 0.67 -5.39
C ASP A 181 -24.49 2.00 -6.12
N GLY A 182 -23.78 3.08 -5.78
CA GLY A 182 -23.92 4.38 -6.44
C GLY A 182 -23.29 4.37 -7.84
N THR A 183 -24.09 4.55 -8.90
CA THR A 183 -23.63 4.47 -10.30
C THR A 183 -22.55 5.49 -10.65
N GLU A 184 -22.69 6.73 -10.17
CA GLU A 184 -21.71 7.80 -10.42
C GLU A 184 -20.39 7.51 -9.70
N LEU A 185 -20.41 7.20 -8.41
CA LEU A 185 -19.22 6.82 -7.65
C LEU A 185 -18.55 5.57 -8.22
N ARG A 186 -19.33 4.56 -8.60
CA ARG A 186 -18.81 3.32 -9.20
C ARG A 186 -17.95 3.62 -10.43
N SER A 187 -18.33 4.60 -11.24
CA SER A 187 -17.62 4.94 -12.48
C SER A 187 -16.23 5.56 -12.26
N ILE A 188 -15.96 6.08 -11.06
CA ILE A 188 -14.69 6.73 -10.71
C ILE A 188 -13.84 5.91 -9.73
N ILE A 189 -14.34 4.76 -9.26
CA ILE A 189 -13.59 3.81 -8.43
C ILE A 189 -12.82 2.84 -9.33
N ALA A 190 -11.49 2.93 -9.28
CA ALA A 190 -10.61 2.06 -10.08
C ALA A 190 -10.02 0.90 -9.28
N GLN A 191 -9.95 0.99 -7.96
CA GLN A 191 -9.33 -0.03 -7.12
C GLN A 191 -9.88 -0.06 -5.69
N PHE A 192 -9.62 -1.14 -4.97
CA PHE A 192 -9.72 -1.22 -3.51
C PHE A 192 -8.33 -1.22 -2.90
N GLY A 193 -8.10 -0.28 -1.99
CA GLY A 193 -6.92 -0.29 -1.13
C GLY A 193 -7.06 -1.38 -0.06
N THR A 194 -5.99 -2.12 0.19
CA THR A 194 -5.93 -3.16 1.22
C THR A 194 -4.62 -3.10 1.96
N ARG A 195 -4.56 -3.73 3.14
CA ARG A 195 -3.32 -3.87 3.90
C ARG A 195 -2.96 -5.33 4.07
N LEU A 196 -1.66 -5.57 4.09
CA LEU A 196 -1.10 -6.87 4.44
C LEU A 196 0.28 -6.66 5.04
N TYR A 197 0.46 -7.13 6.26
CA TYR A 197 1.78 -7.24 6.87
C TYR A 197 2.09 -8.71 7.13
N SER A 198 3.37 -9.06 7.11
CA SER A 198 3.77 -10.44 7.46
C SER A 198 3.52 -10.73 8.94
N ALA A 199 3.55 -9.71 9.81
CA ALA A 199 3.17 -9.80 11.21
C ALA A 199 2.91 -8.40 11.80
N ALA A 200 2.56 -8.33 13.09
CA ALA A 200 2.49 -7.10 13.86
C ALA A 200 3.51 -7.13 15.00
N PHE A 201 4.22 -6.03 15.23
CA PHE A 201 5.19 -5.97 16.32
C PHE A 201 4.52 -6.01 17.70
N SER A 202 5.16 -6.70 18.63
CA SER A 202 4.87 -6.69 20.06
C SER A 202 6.19 -6.88 20.82
N PRO A 203 6.44 -6.16 21.94
CA PRO A 203 7.61 -6.39 22.77
C PRO A 203 7.74 -7.83 23.30
N ARG A 204 6.66 -8.62 23.25
CA ARG A 204 6.63 -10.03 23.66
C ARG A 204 6.83 -11.02 22.51
N LEU A 205 6.83 -10.55 21.27
CA LEU A 205 7.03 -11.41 20.10
C LEU A 205 8.53 -11.62 19.90
N GLN A 206 8.97 -12.86 20.03
CA GLN A 206 10.30 -13.29 19.60
C GLN A 206 10.20 -13.80 18.16
N PHE A 207 11.09 -13.32 17.29
CA PHE A 207 11.19 -13.78 15.91
C PHE A 207 12.47 -14.57 15.72
N ALA A 208 12.36 -15.74 15.10
CA ALA A 208 13.55 -16.47 14.65
C ALA A 208 14.12 -15.80 13.40
N PRO A 209 15.45 -15.69 13.26
CA PRO A 209 16.07 -15.33 11.98
C PRO A 209 15.48 -16.18 10.85
N GLY A 210 14.99 -15.53 9.78
CA GLY A 210 14.40 -16.21 8.62
C GLY A 210 12.91 -16.49 8.67
N GLN A 211 12.21 -16.13 9.75
CA GLN A 211 10.76 -16.27 9.79
C GLN A 211 10.07 -15.46 8.66
N LEU A 212 10.57 -14.26 8.39
CA LEU A 212 10.13 -13.42 7.24
C LEU A 212 10.54 -13.99 5.88
N MET A 213 11.52 -14.91 5.85
CA MET A 213 12.01 -15.57 4.64
C MET A 213 11.33 -16.93 4.42
N ASN A 214 10.35 -17.31 5.25
CA ASN A 214 9.68 -18.60 5.09
C ASN A 214 8.64 -18.53 3.95
N LYS A 215 8.98 -19.15 2.82
CA LYS A 215 8.14 -19.19 1.62
C LYS A 215 6.71 -19.68 1.88
N LYS A 216 6.54 -20.70 2.71
CA LYS A 216 5.21 -21.23 3.07
C LYS A 216 4.39 -20.20 3.85
N PHE A 217 5.02 -19.47 4.76
CA PHE A 217 4.38 -18.42 5.54
C PHE A 217 3.95 -17.24 4.65
N ILE A 218 4.84 -16.73 3.80
CA ILE A 218 4.56 -15.65 2.85
C ILE A 218 3.39 -16.03 1.93
N ARG A 219 3.45 -17.23 1.32
CA ARG A 219 2.37 -17.74 0.46
C ARG A 219 1.06 -17.91 1.23
N GLY A 220 1.11 -18.40 2.47
CA GLY A 220 -0.06 -18.50 3.34
C GLY A 220 -0.74 -17.16 3.52
N ASN A 221 0.03 -16.12 3.88
CA ASN A 221 -0.47 -14.76 4.06
C ASN A 221 -1.09 -14.20 2.76
N LEU A 222 -0.41 -14.34 1.62
CA LEU A 222 -0.93 -13.88 0.33
C LEU A 222 -2.18 -14.66 -0.12
N THR A 223 -2.26 -15.96 0.17
CA THR A 223 -3.41 -16.80 -0.21
C THR A 223 -4.69 -16.34 0.47
N THR A 224 -4.61 -15.74 1.67
CA THR A 224 -5.78 -15.16 2.35
C THR A 224 -6.46 -14.06 1.52
N LYS A 225 -5.75 -13.46 0.57
CA LYS A 225 -6.25 -12.39 -0.30
C LYS A 225 -6.80 -12.88 -1.63
N ALA A 226 -6.70 -14.18 -1.94
CA ALA A 226 -7.10 -14.72 -3.24
C ALA A 226 -8.59 -14.52 -3.54
N SER A 227 -9.46 -14.66 -2.53
CA SER A 227 -10.91 -14.39 -2.68
C SER A 227 -11.17 -12.91 -2.95
N GLU A 228 -10.53 -12.01 -2.21
CA GLU A 228 -10.65 -10.56 -2.40
C GLU A 228 -10.19 -10.12 -3.80
N ILE A 229 -9.05 -10.65 -4.27
CA ILE A 229 -8.54 -10.41 -5.64
C ILE A 229 -9.55 -10.88 -6.68
N LYS A 230 -10.12 -12.08 -6.51
CA LYS A 230 -11.13 -12.62 -7.42
C LYS A 230 -12.39 -11.75 -7.44
N THR A 231 -12.87 -11.32 -6.27
CA THR A 231 -14.03 -10.45 -6.13
C THR A 231 -13.79 -9.10 -6.79
N ALA A 232 -12.66 -8.43 -6.49
CA ALA A 232 -12.31 -7.15 -7.12
C ALA A 232 -12.34 -7.25 -8.65
N LYS A 233 -11.69 -8.28 -9.21
CA LYS A 233 -11.72 -8.55 -10.66
C LYS A 233 -13.12 -8.80 -11.20
N ALA A 234 -13.94 -9.57 -10.49
CA ALA A 234 -15.33 -9.86 -10.91
C ALA A 234 -16.19 -8.59 -10.96
N PHE A 235 -15.91 -7.61 -10.12
CA PHE A 235 -16.58 -6.32 -10.13
C PHE A 235 -15.92 -5.29 -11.05
N GLY A 236 -14.80 -5.60 -11.71
CA GLY A 236 -14.11 -4.66 -12.59
C GLY A 236 -13.38 -3.54 -11.84
N VAL A 237 -12.82 -3.85 -10.67
CA VAL A 237 -11.93 -2.96 -9.90
C VAL A 237 -10.62 -3.68 -9.62
N ASN A 238 -9.53 -2.92 -9.49
CA ASN A 238 -8.24 -3.48 -9.14
C ASN A 238 -8.17 -3.81 -7.63
N TYR A 239 -7.41 -4.86 -7.31
CA TYR A 239 -6.97 -5.12 -5.94
C TYR A 239 -5.60 -4.47 -5.75
N SER A 240 -5.43 -3.65 -4.72
CA SER A 240 -4.19 -2.92 -4.49
C SER A 240 -3.72 -3.07 -3.03
N LEU A 241 -2.48 -3.52 -2.84
CA LEU A 241 -1.81 -3.51 -1.54
C LEU A 241 -1.26 -2.10 -1.29
N THR A 242 -2.11 -1.20 -0.82
CA THR A 242 -1.74 0.21 -0.63
C THR A 242 -1.04 0.46 0.71
N GLU A 243 -0.94 -0.55 1.59
CA GLU A 243 0.01 -0.55 2.70
C GLU A 243 0.53 -1.97 2.96
N THR A 244 1.84 -2.14 2.98
CA THR A 244 2.48 -3.42 3.30
C THR A 244 3.89 -3.22 3.79
N ASN A 245 4.35 -4.11 4.66
CA ASN A 245 5.73 -4.24 5.09
C ASN A 245 5.91 -5.60 5.78
N SER A 246 7.12 -5.90 6.24
CA SER A 246 7.42 -7.02 7.12
C SER A 246 6.56 -6.99 8.39
N PHE A 247 6.50 -5.85 9.08
CA PHE A 247 5.77 -5.70 10.34
C PHE A 247 4.89 -4.45 10.37
N ALA A 248 3.69 -4.60 10.92
CA ALA A 248 2.89 -3.46 11.39
C ALA A 248 3.48 -2.92 12.70
N LYS A 249 3.51 -1.59 12.83
CA LYS A 249 4.19 -0.80 13.89
C LYS A 249 5.73 -0.85 13.76
N SER A 250 6.35 0.31 13.78
CA SER A 250 7.81 0.44 13.72
C SER A 250 8.44 -0.08 15.01
N VAL A 251 9.57 -0.79 14.86
CA VAL A 251 10.44 -1.19 15.97
C VAL A 251 11.60 -0.21 16.02
N SER A 252 11.94 0.36 17.18
CA SER A 252 13.27 0.98 17.33
C SER A 252 14.33 -0.09 17.14
N GLY A 253 15.12 0.04 16.07
CA GLY A 253 16.54 -0.23 16.18
C GLY A 253 17.09 -1.56 15.68
N THR A 254 16.32 -2.49 15.10
CA THR A 254 16.96 -3.74 14.59
C THR A 254 16.40 -4.38 13.31
N LEU A 255 15.19 -4.03 12.83
CA LEU A 255 14.55 -4.77 11.73
C LEU A 255 13.72 -3.92 10.76
N SER A 256 13.78 -2.59 10.82
CA SER A 256 13.38 -1.81 9.66
C SER A 256 14.43 -2.07 8.58
N ASP A 257 14.03 -2.62 7.43
CA ASP A 257 14.90 -3.02 6.31
C ASP A 257 15.08 -1.93 5.21
N PRO A 258 15.21 -0.60 5.46
CA PRO A 258 15.17 0.35 4.35
C PRO A 258 16.25 0.14 3.27
N PRO A 259 17.55 -0.10 3.57
CA PRO A 259 18.52 -0.22 2.49
C PRO A 259 18.35 -1.52 1.67
N LEU A 260 17.95 -2.63 2.30
CA LEU A 260 17.79 -3.91 1.60
C LEU A 260 16.47 -4.02 0.82
N ALA A 261 15.42 -3.33 1.28
CA ALA A 261 14.15 -3.28 0.56
C ALA A 261 14.25 -2.46 -0.73
N GLU A 262 15.07 -1.39 -0.73
CA GLU A 262 15.35 -0.58 -1.93
C GLU A 262 16.02 -1.43 -3.03
N ASP A 263 17.06 -2.18 -2.67
CA ASP A 263 17.75 -3.09 -3.60
C ASP A 263 16.79 -4.14 -4.20
N ALA A 264 15.88 -4.68 -3.39
CA ALA A 264 14.89 -5.65 -3.87
C ALA A 264 13.90 -5.02 -4.87
N LEU A 265 13.44 -3.78 -4.61
CA LEU A 265 12.58 -3.06 -5.55
C LEU A 265 13.30 -2.73 -6.86
N LEU A 266 14.60 -2.40 -6.79
CA LEU A 266 15.42 -2.19 -7.97
C LEU A 266 15.54 -3.48 -8.80
N ILE A 267 15.80 -4.62 -8.17
CA ILE A 267 15.84 -5.93 -8.85
C ILE A 267 14.51 -6.22 -9.55
N VAL A 268 13.38 -5.98 -8.89
CA VAL A 268 12.05 -6.19 -9.50
C VAL A 268 11.84 -5.25 -10.69
N ASN A 269 12.22 -3.98 -10.56
CA ASN A 269 12.10 -3.00 -11.65
C ASN A 269 12.94 -3.40 -12.88
N GLU A 270 14.21 -3.76 -12.67
CA GLU A 270 15.09 -4.24 -13.74
C GLU A 270 14.57 -5.54 -14.36
N ALA A 271 14.04 -6.46 -13.53
CA ALA A 271 13.52 -7.74 -14.00
C ALA A 271 12.29 -7.57 -14.91
N ILE A 272 11.34 -6.71 -14.54
CA ILE A 272 10.10 -6.48 -15.32
C ILE A 272 10.40 -5.71 -16.61
N GLY A 273 11.36 -4.79 -16.57
CA GLY A 273 11.72 -3.93 -17.70
C GLY A 273 10.68 -2.84 -17.99
N LYS A 274 10.84 -2.16 -19.13
CA LYS A 274 9.98 -1.03 -19.57
C LYS A 274 8.83 -1.44 -20.48
N GLY A 275 8.73 -2.72 -20.85
CA GLY A 275 7.75 -3.22 -21.81
C GLY A 275 6.35 -3.37 -21.22
N ASN A 276 5.33 -3.05 -22.02
CA ASN A 276 3.92 -3.18 -21.60
C ASN A 276 3.39 -4.62 -21.75
N THR A 277 4.22 -5.52 -22.27
CA THR A 277 3.88 -6.92 -22.59
C THR A 277 4.54 -7.91 -21.63
N SER A 278 5.22 -7.41 -20.59
CA SER A 278 5.89 -8.26 -19.62
C SER A 278 4.88 -8.96 -18.72
N TYR A 279 5.06 -10.24 -18.45
CA TYR A 279 4.37 -10.93 -17.37
C TYR A 279 5.35 -11.76 -16.53
N VAL A 280 5.01 -11.92 -15.26
CA VAL A 280 5.80 -12.66 -14.28
C VAL A 280 5.04 -13.90 -13.86
N ALA A 281 5.72 -15.04 -13.83
CA ALA A 281 5.16 -16.27 -13.27
C ALA A 281 6.20 -16.97 -12.39
N GLU A 282 5.75 -17.58 -11.30
CA GLU A 282 6.62 -18.38 -10.47
C GLU A 282 7.01 -19.67 -11.21
N LEU A 283 8.30 -19.99 -11.20
CA LEU A 283 8.84 -21.24 -11.74
C LEU A 283 8.73 -22.35 -10.70
N THR A 284 8.45 -23.57 -11.17
CA THR A 284 8.47 -24.75 -10.32
C THR A 284 9.90 -25.02 -9.86
N VAL A 285 10.10 -25.06 -8.55
CA VAL A 285 11.36 -25.42 -7.90
C VAL A 285 11.10 -26.51 -6.88
N THR A 286 12.05 -27.44 -6.73
CA THR A 286 11.94 -28.58 -5.79
C THR A 286 12.36 -28.20 -4.36
N ASN A 287 13.13 -27.12 -4.20
CA ASN A 287 13.61 -26.63 -2.92
C ASN A 287 12.61 -25.62 -2.31
N ASP A 288 12.10 -25.91 -1.10
CA ASP A 288 11.13 -25.05 -0.40
C ASP A 288 11.74 -23.73 0.12
N LYS A 289 13.07 -23.61 0.09
CA LYS A 289 13.85 -22.41 0.43
C LYS A 289 14.18 -21.56 -0.78
N LEU A 290 13.90 -22.04 -1.98
CA LEU A 290 14.10 -21.28 -3.21
C LEU A 290 12.75 -20.75 -3.69
N ALA A 291 12.71 -19.49 -4.11
CA ALA A 291 11.67 -18.98 -4.99
C ALA A 291 12.34 -18.58 -6.31
N ALA A 292 11.68 -18.85 -7.43
CA ALA A 292 12.18 -18.45 -8.73
C ALA A 292 11.02 -17.91 -9.55
N TYR A 293 11.24 -16.81 -10.25
CA TYR A 293 10.24 -16.11 -11.05
C TYR A 293 10.81 -15.91 -12.44
N GLY A 294 10.11 -16.41 -13.45
CA GLY A 294 10.39 -16.07 -14.83
C GLY A 294 9.70 -14.75 -15.18
N ILE A 295 10.35 -13.97 -16.03
CA ILE A 295 9.79 -12.78 -16.64
C ILE A 295 9.83 -12.98 -18.15
N TRP A 296 8.65 -12.97 -18.75
CA TRP A 296 8.46 -13.14 -20.18
C TRP A 296 8.07 -11.81 -20.82
N GLU A 297 8.54 -11.55 -22.03
CA GLU A 297 8.05 -10.49 -22.90
C GLU A 297 7.46 -11.15 -24.15
N GLY A 298 6.15 -11.03 -24.32
CA GLY A 298 5.43 -11.86 -25.31
C GLY A 298 5.50 -13.34 -24.94
N ASN A 299 5.99 -14.19 -25.85
CA ASN A 299 6.09 -15.64 -25.63
C ASN A 299 7.50 -16.12 -25.24
N SER A 300 8.46 -15.20 -25.08
CA SER A 300 9.86 -15.54 -24.81
C SER A 300 10.19 -15.31 -23.34
N LEU A 301 10.93 -16.22 -22.72
CA LEU A 301 11.49 -16.01 -21.38
C LEU A 301 12.73 -15.11 -21.50
N TRP A 302 12.69 -13.95 -20.87
CA TRP A 302 13.76 -12.95 -20.95
C TRP A 302 14.65 -12.96 -19.73
N ARG A 303 14.04 -13.08 -18.54
CA ARG A 303 14.76 -12.99 -17.28
C ARG A 303 14.27 -14.02 -16.29
N VAL A 304 15.14 -14.44 -15.38
CA VAL A 304 14.78 -15.23 -14.20
C VAL A 304 15.34 -14.54 -12.96
N VAL A 305 14.46 -14.33 -11.97
CA VAL A 305 14.84 -13.89 -10.62
C VAL A 305 14.74 -15.09 -9.69
N ALA A 306 15.86 -15.48 -9.07
CA ALA A 306 15.89 -16.53 -8.06
C ALA A 306 16.25 -15.94 -6.68
N LEU A 307 15.51 -16.34 -5.65
CA LEU A 307 15.63 -15.87 -4.27
C LEU A 307 15.88 -17.07 -3.36
N ASN A 308 17.05 -17.13 -2.72
CA ASN A 308 17.32 -18.13 -1.70
C ASN A 308 17.00 -17.58 -0.30
N SER A 309 15.99 -18.18 0.32
CA SER A 309 15.44 -17.77 1.60
C SER A 309 16.10 -18.46 2.80
N ASN A 310 17.15 -19.27 2.57
CA ASN A 310 18.00 -19.78 3.64
C ASN A 310 18.73 -18.63 4.32
N VAL A 311 18.56 -18.55 5.64
CA VAL A 311 19.31 -17.64 6.49
C VAL A 311 20.73 -18.17 6.63
N ARG A 312 21.71 -17.31 6.35
CA ARG A 312 23.12 -17.62 6.62
C ARG A 312 23.35 -17.65 8.13
N LEU A 313 23.54 -18.84 8.71
CA LEU A 313 23.87 -19.01 10.14
C LEU A 313 25.38 -19.24 10.41
N GLY A 314 26.29 -18.95 9.45
CA GLY A 314 27.74 -19.05 9.66
C GLY A 314 28.64 -18.97 8.40
N ASN A 315 29.96 -19.13 8.62
CA ASN A 315 31.05 -19.04 7.61
C ASN A 315 31.19 -20.30 6.75
N ARG A 316 30.25 -20.55 5.84
CA ARG A 316 30.56 -21.34 4.64
C ARG A 316 30.07 -20.59 3.42
N ASP A 317 30.97 -20.44 2.46
CA ASP A 317 30.65 -20.05 1.11
C ASP A 317 30.12 -21.30 0.41
N VAL A 318 28.94 -21.21 -0.20
CA VAL A 318 28.51 -22.19 -1.20
C VAL A 318 28.96 -21.61 -2.55
N ILE A 319 29.08 -22.46 -3.57
CA ILE A 319 29.54 -22.09 -4.91
C ILE A 319 28.32 -22.05 -5.82
N LEU A 320 28.28 -21.10 -6.76
CA LEU A 320 27.34 -21.14 -7.88
C LEU A 320 27.78 -22.27 -8.81
N GLU A 321 27.08 -23.41 -8.79
CA GLU A 321 27.22 -24.39 -9.87
C GLU A 321 26.26 -24.06 -11.02
N GLU A 322 26.84 -24.13 -12.21
CA GLU A 322 26.33 -23.82 -13.53
C GLU A 322 24.85 -24.21 -13.75
N VAL A 323 24.09 -23.34 -14.43
CA VAL A 323 22.75 -23.66 -14.96
C VAL A 323 22.89 -24.70 -16.07
N LYS A 324 23.06 -25.96 -15.69
CA LYS A 324 22.89 -27.12 -16.57
C LYS A 324 21.70 -27.92 -16.06
N ASN A 325 20.69 -28.04 -16.93
CA ASN A 325 19.47 -28.84 -16.73
C ASN A 325 18.36 -28.23 -15.84
N GLY A 326 18.31 -26.90 -15.67
CA GLY A 326 17.16 -26.23 -15.04
C GLY A 326 17.08 -26.37 -13.51
N VAL A 327 18.19 -26.72 -12.86
CA VAL A 327 18.33 -26.72 -11.40
C VAL A 327 19.13 -25.48 -11.00
N PHE A 328 18.54 -24.64 -10.13
CA PHE A 328 19.21 -23.47 -9.57
C PHE A 328 19.74 -23.82 -8.18
N ASP A 329 21.06 -23.78 -7.99
CA ASP A 329 21.67 -23.71 -6.66
C ASP A 329 22.18 -22.28 -6.43
N VAL A 330 21.52 -21.55 -5.53
CA VAL A 330 21.76 -20.13 -5.28
C VAL A 330 22.35 -19.98 -3.88
N GLN A 331 23.28 -19.06 -3.67
CA GLN A 331 23.81 -18.77 -2.34
C GLN A 331 22.71 -18.42 -1.34
N PRO A 332 22.80 -18.83 -0.05
CA PRO A 332 21.87 -18.39 0.99
C PRO A 332 21.73 -16.87 1.02
N SER A 333 20.50 -16.37 1.19
CA SER A 333 20.22 -14.93 1.30
C SER A 333 20.68 -14.10 0.09
N THR A 334 20.70 -14.70 -1.12
CA THR A 334 21.08 -14.03 -2.37
C THR A 334 19.91 -13.98 -3.35
N ALA A 335 19.84 -12.88 -4.10
CA ALA A 335 19.00 -12.73 -5.28
C ALA A 335 19.89 -12.76 -6.53
N ILE A 336 19.50 -13.51 -7.55
CA ILE A 336 20.22 -13.55 -8.84
C ILE A 336 19.23 -13.18 -9.94
N LEU A 337 19.62 -12.22 -10.78
CA LEU A 337 18.98 -11.91 -12.05
C LEU A 337 19.80 -12.57 -13.16
N LEU A 338 19.16 -13.45 -13.92
CA LEU A 338 19.73 -14.06 -15.11
C LEU A 338 19.04 -13.47 -16.34
N GLU A 339 19.81 -12.91 -17.26
CA GLU A 339 19.33 -12.41 -18.54
C GLU A 339 19.68 -13.41 -19.65
N PHE A 340 18.74 -13.64 -20.56
CA PHE A 340 18.91 -14.53 -21.70
C PHE A 340 18.95 -13.71 -22.99
N GLU A 341 20.07 -13.80 -23.71
CA GLU A 341 20.15 -13.32 -25.09
C GLU A 341 19.71 -14.46 -26.02
N TRP A 342 18.70 -14.20 -26.85
CA TRP A 342 18.22 -15.11 -27.89
C TRP A 342 18.56 -14.56 -29.28
#